data_AF-A0A658ICQ8-F1
#
_entry.id   AF-A0A658ICQ8-F1
#
_cell.length_a   1.000
_cell.length_b   1.000
_cell.length_c   1.000
_cell.angle_alpha   90.00
_cell.angle_beta   90.00
_cell.angle_gamma   90.00
#
_symmetry.space_group_name_H-M   'P 1'
#
loop_
_entity.id
_entity.type
_entity.pdbx_description
1 polymer ?
#
loop_
_entity_poly.entity_id
_entity_poly.type
_entity_poly.pdbx_seq_one_letter_code
_entity_poly.pdbx_strand_id
1 'polypeptide(L)'
;MTPERDSLAAVLARRDWENPAVTQLNRLAAHPPFCSWRKADDAQRNQYAAQIRSLNGVWKFAWFSSPQAVPENWRLEDLTEAGTINVPSNWQMYGYDSPIYSNITYPFPVNPPCVPAENPTGCYSLTFCMDDDWLTEG
;
A
#
# COMPACT_ATOMS: atom_id res chain seq x y z
N MET A 1 -9.77 10.77 18.95
CA MET A 1 -8.96 10.70 17.72
C MET A 1 -8.64 12.13 17.35
N THR A 2 -7.40 12.59 17.54
CA THR A 2 -7.02 13.99 17.27
C THR A 2 -6.73 14.14 15.78
N PRO A 3 -7.60 14.80 14.98
CA PRO A 3 -7.53 14.79 13.53
C PRO A 3 -6.22 15.35 12.95
N GLU A 4 -5.48 16.17 13.69
CA GLU A 4 -4.22 16.76 13.21
C GLU A 4 -3.07 15.75 13.05
N ARG A 5 -2.99 14.72 13.90
CA ARG A 5 -1.90 13.73 13.86
C ARG A 5 -2.01 12.76 12.68
N ASP A 6 -3.21 12.60 12.15
CA ASP A 6 -3.52 11.66 11.08
C ASP A 6 -3.64 12.37 9.72
N SER A 7 -3.34 13.67 9.62
CA SER A 7 -3.29 14.35 8.33
C SER A 7 -2.17 13.81 7.45
N LEU A 8 -2.40 13.77 6.14
CA LEU A 8 -1.40 13.41 5.15
C LEU A 8 -0.19 14.35 5.26
N ALA A 9 -0.42 15.65 5.44
CA ALA A 9 0.64 16.62 5.69
C ALA A 9 1.52 16.24 6.90
N ALA A 10 0.93 15.88 8.05
CA ALA A 10 1.68 15.48 9.23
C ALA A 10 2.45 14.17 9.03
N VAL A 11 1.85 13.20 8.32
CA VAL A 11 2.50 11.92 7.99
C VAL A 11 3.71 12.16 7.07
N LEU A 12 3.53 12.94 6.00
CA LEU A 12 4.59 13.23 5.03
C LEU A 12 5.71 14.09 5.62
N ALA A 13 5.41 14.97 6.59
CA ALA A 13 6.40 15.81 7.26
C ALA A 13 7.48 15.01 8.00
N ARG A 14 7.18 13.78 8.45
CA ARG A 14 8.16 12.91 9.11
C ARG A 14 9.22 12.36 8.17
N ARG A 15 8.89 12.25 6.87
CA ARG A 15 9.75 11.69 5.82
C ARG A 15 10.36 10.35 6.21
N ASP A 16 9.55 9.44 6.74
CA ASP A 16 10.04 8.13 7.22
C ASP A 16 10.77 7.33 6.12
N TRP A 17 10.42 7.55 4.85
CA TRP A 17 11.09 6.92 3.69
C TRP A 17 12.54 7.41 3.44
N GLU A 18 12.97 8.51 4.08
CA GLU A 18 14.35 9.00 4.09
C GLU A 18 15.05 8.77 5.44
N ASN A 19 14.50 7.91 6.31
CA ASN A 19 15.09 7.60 7.59
C ASN A 19 15.38 6.10 7.72
N PRO A 20 16.65 5.65 7.60
CA PRO A 20 16.99 4.24 7.65
C PRO A 20 16.77 3.60 9.04
N ALA A 21 16.63 4.39 10.11
CA ALA A 21 16.26 3.88 11.43
C ALA A 21 14.77 3.52 11.52
N VAL A 22 13.93 4.03 10.61
CA VAL A 22 12.50 3.77 10.55
C VAL A 22 12.22 2.83 9.38
N THR A 23 12.34 1.52 9.63
CA THR A 23 12.08 0.48 8.60
C THR A 23 10.63 0.00 8.56
N GLN A 24 9.85 0.34 9.58
CA GLN A 24 8.43 0.01 9.72
C GLN A 24 7.79 0.84 10.84
N LEU A 25 6.47 1.05 10.76
CA LEU A 25 5.65 1.54 11.84
C LEU A 25 4.43 0.62 11.94
N ASN A 26 4.11 0.14 13.16
CA ASN A 26 2.95 -0.71 13.46
C ASN A 26 2.86 -2.02 12.62
N ARG A 27 3.98 -2.51 12.07
CA ARG A 27 4.00 -3.80 11.37
C ARG A 27 4.05 -4.95 12.38
N LEU A 28 3.18 -5.95 12.21
CA LEU A 28 3.18 -7.17 13.04
C LEU A 28 4.45 -7.99 12.84
N ALA A 29 4.72 -8.90 13.78
CA ALA A 29 5.86 -9.81 13.70
C ALA A 29 5.74 -10.76 12.49
N ALA A 30 6.88 -11.08 11.87
CA ALA A 30 6.92 -12.07 10.79
C ALA A 30 6.55 -13.47 11.33
N HIS A 31 5.82 -14.25 10.52
CA HIS A 31 5.40 -15.61 10.85
C HIS A 31 5.32 -16.48 9.58
N PRO A 32 5.26 -17.83 9.68
CA PRO A 32 5.02 -18.71 8.54
C PRO A 32 3.65 -18.45 7.90
N PRO A 33 3.39 -18.90 6.65
CA PRO A 33 2.08 -18.73 6.02
C PRO A 33 0.95 -19.27 6.90
N PHE A 34 -0.04 -18.42 7.20
CA PHE A 34 -1.19 -18.76 8.03
C PHE A 34 -2.46 -18.77 7.19
N CYS A 35 -3.31 -19.75 7.49
CA CYS A 35 -4.66 -19.84 6.93
C CYS A 35 -5.78 -19.77 7.96
N SER A 36 -5.45 -19.76 9.26
CA SER A 36 -6.45 -19.70 10.36
C SER A 36 -7.61 -20.69 10.19
N TRP A 37 -7.30 -21.94 9.79
CA TRP A 37 -8.31 -22.99 9.69
C TRP A 37 -8.99 -23.22 11.05
N ARG A 38 -10.33 -23.26 11.04
CA ARG A 38 -11.13 -23.61 12.23
C ARG A 38 -11.44 -25.11 12.33
N LYS A 39 -11.06 -25.89 11.31
CA LYS A 39 -11.22 -27.36 11.25
C LYS A 39 -9.93 -28.03 10.81
N ALA A 40 -9.55 -29.11 11.49
CA ALA A 40 -8.32 -29.84 11.21
C ALA A 40 -8.30 -30.49 9.81
N ASP A 41 -9.44 -31.01 9.35
CA ASP A 41 -9.58 -31.62 8.02
C ASP A 41 -9.27 -30.65 6.88
N ASP A 42 -9.70 -29.38 7.01
CA ASP A 42 -9.47 -28.34 6.00
C ASP A 42 -7.97 -27.99 5.93
N ALA A 43 -7.30 -27.96 7.09
CA ALA A 43 -5.86 -27.76 7.19
C ALA A 43 -5.08 -28.92 6.55
N GLN A 44 -5.48 -30.16 6.82
CA GLN A 44 -4.84 -31.34 6.26
C GLN A 44 -4.98 -31.39 4.72
N ARG A 45 -6.12 -30.95 4.18
CA ARG A 45 -6.38 -30.91 2.74
C ARG A 45 -5.87 -29.64 2.06
N ASN A 46 -5.27 -28.71 2.81
CA ASN A 46 -4.79 -27.42 2.33
C ASN A 46 -5.87 -26.64 1.55
N GLN A 47 -7.11 -26.67 2.03
CA GLN A 47 -8.20 -25.92 1.42
C GLN A 47 -8.14 -24.45 1.85
N TYR A 48 -8.65 -23.53 1.04
CA TYR A 48 -8.76 -22.14 1.48
C TYR A 48 -9.74 -22.02 2.65
N ALA A 49 -9.28 -21.46 3.76
CA ALA A 49 -10.12 -21.17 4.91
C ALA A 49 -11.00 -19.96 4.63
N ALA A 50 -12.22 -19.95 5.19
CA ALA A 50 -13.10 -18.78 5.13
C ALA A 50 -12.48 -17.53 5.78
N GLN A 51 -11.49 -17.71 6.66
CA GLN A 51 -10.76 -16.67 7.38
C GLN A 51 -9.67 -15.97 6.53
N ILE A 52 -9.41 -16.45 5.31
CA ILE A 52 -8.56 -15.74 4.35
C ILE A 52 -9.45 -15.18 3.24
N ARG A 53 -9.30 -13.89 2.98
CA ARG A 53 -9.95 -13.23 1.86
C ARG A 53 -8.93 -12.54 0.96
N SER A 54 -9.03 -12.82 -0.34
CA SER A 54 -8.27 -12.10 -1.35
C SER A 54 -8.94 -10.74 -1.63
N LEU A 55 -8.11 -9.70 -1.75
CA LEU A 55 -8.51 -8.37 -2.23
C LEU A 55 -7.92 -8.07 -3.63
N ASN A 56 -7.40 -9.08 -4.32
CA ASN A 56 -6.99 -8.94 -5.71
C ASN A 56 -8.20 -8.61 -6.58
N GLY A 57 -8.03 -7.73 -7.56
CA GLY A 57 -9.12 -7.28 -8.41
C GLY A 57 -8.92 -5.86 -8.91
N VAL A 58 -10.02 -5.19 -9.23
CA VAL A 58 -10.02 -3.82 -9.74
C VAL A 58 -9.99 -2.84 -8.57
N TRP A 59 -8.97 -1.98 -8.55
CA TRP A 59 -8.78 -0.93 -7.55
C TRP A 59 -8.89 0.44 -8.20
N LYS A 60 -9.19 1.47 -7.41
CA LYS A 60 -9.04 2.86 -7.83
C LYS A 60 -7.57 3.27 -7.74
N PHE A 61 -7.12 4.04 -8.72
CA PHE A 61 -5.72 4.42 -8.82
C PHE A 61 -5.54 5.84 -9.37
N ALA A 62 -4.65 6.60 -8.72
CA ALA A 62 -4.18 7.91 -9.18
C ALA A 62 -2.65 7.97 -9.07
N TRP A 63 -2.01 8.62 -10.04
CA TRP A 63 -0.56 8.80 -10.09
C TRP A 63 -0.20 10.26 -9.84
N PHE A 64 0.85 10.49 -9.05
CA PHE A 64 1.38 11.82 -8.76
C PHE A 64 2.90 11.84 -8.94
N SER A 65 3.45 13.01 -9.30
CA SER A 65 4.90 13.18 -9.48
C SER A 65 5.70 13.21 -8.18
N SER A 66 5.05 13.46 -7.04
CA SER A 66 5.67 13.47 -5.71
C SER A 66 4.63 13.15 -4.63
N PRO A 67 5.04 12.68 -3.43
CA PRO A 67 4.13 12.49 -2.31
C PRO A 67 3.44 13.79 -1.89
N GLN A 68 4.13 14.92 -2.02
CA GLN A 68 3.61 16.25 -1.66
C GLN A 68 2.53 16.75 -2.62
N ALA A 69 2.40 16.17 -3.82
CA ALA A 69 1.36 16.51 -4.77
C ALA A 69 0.03 15.78 -4.51
N VAL A 70 0.02 14.79 -3.62
CA VAL A 70 -1.19 14.04 -3.26
C VAL A 70 -2.11 14.95 -2.43
N PRO A 71 -3.38 15.13 -2.81
CA PRO A 71 -4.30 15.99 -2.08
C PRO A 71 -4.75 15.33 -0.76
N GLU A 72 -4.89 16.15 0.28
CA GLU A 72 -5.24 15.69 1.65
C GLU A 72 -6.56 14.89 1.69
N ASN A 73 -7.56 15.27 0.87
CA ASN A 73 -8.87 14.62 0.84
C ASN A 73 -8.84 13.20 0.26
N TRP A 74 -7.79 12.78 -0.45
CA TRP A 74 -7.64 11.40 -0.93
C TRP A 74 -7.70 10.36 0.20
N ARG A 75 -7.33 10.74 1.43
CA ARG A 75 -7.45 9.86 2.61
C ARG A 75 -8.89 9.54 2.99
N LEU A 76 -9.83 10.40 2.63
CA LEU A 76 -11.22 10.34 3.09
C LEU A 76 -12.16 9.80 2.01
N GLU A 77 -11.85 10.06 0.74
CA GLU A 77 -12.68 9.68 -0.40
C GLU A 77 -11.85 9.42 -1.66
N ASP A 78 -12.42 8.68 -2.59
CA ASP A 78 -11.82 8.47 -3.91
C ASP A 78 -11.73 9.80 -4.67
N LEU A 79 -10.61 10.03 -5.35
CA LEU A 79 -10.46 11.20 -6.21
C LEU A 79 -11.34 11.06 -7.46
N THR A 80 -11.97 12.15 -7.85
CA THR A 80 -12.82 12.21 -9.05
C THR A 80 -12.07 11.79 -10.32
N GLU A 81 -10.78 12.11 -10.39
CA GLU A 81 -9.89 11.78 -11.53
C GLU A 81 -9.23 10.40 -11.43
N ALA A 82 -9.48 9.65 -10.36
CA ALA A 82 -8.91 8.32 -10.20
C ALA A 82 -9.46 7.33 -11.25
N GLY A 83 -8.53 6.74 -11.99
CA GLY A 83 -8.80 5.63 -12.89
C GLY A 83 -8.97 4.32 -12.14
N THR A 84 -8.93 3.22 -12.87
CA THR A 84 -8.94 1.86 -12.30
C THR A 84 -7.71 1.08 -12.75
N ILE A 85 -7.18 0.23 -11.87
CA ILE A 85 -6.04 -0.64 -12.14
C ILE A 85 -6.31 -2.05 -11.59
N ASN A 86 -5.79 -3.10 -12.25
CA ASN A 86 -5.84 -4.45 -11.64
C ASN A 86 -4.70 -4.58 -10.62
N VAL A 87 -4.98 -5.16 -9.47
CA VAL A 87 -4.00 -5.46 -8.42
C VAL A 87 -3.94 -6.98 -8.23
N PRO A 88 -2.73 -7.59 -8.22
CA PRO A 88 -1.41 -6.96 -8.26
C PRO A 88 -0.95 -6.54 -9.67
N SER A 89 -0.28 -5.40 -9.77
CA SER A 89 0.40 -4.95 -11.00
C SER A 89 1.49 -3.91 -10.72
N ASN A 90 2.32 -3.63 -11.72
CA ASN A 90 3.24 -2.48 -11.72
C ASN A 90 2.63 -1.36 -12.59
N TRP A 91 2.54 -0.14 -12.07
CA TRP A 91 1.84 0.97 -12.77
C TRP A 91 2.55 1.39 -14.07
N GLN A 92 3.86 1.14 -14.21
CA GLN A 92 4.62 1.29 -15.45
C GLN A 92 3.93 0.58 -16.63
N MET A 93 3.38 -0.62 -16.37
CA MET A 93 2.73 -1.46 -17.37
C MET A 93 1.36 -0.91 -17.80
N TYR A 94 0.84 0.06 -17.06
CA TYR A 94 -0.36 0.82 -17.38
C TYR A 94 -0.05 2.19 -18.00
N GLY A 95 1.24 2.52 -18.22
CA GLY A 95 1.67 3.74 -18.89
C GLY A 95 1.73 4.99 -18.01
N TYR A 96 1.67 4.85 -16.67
CA TYR A 96 1.73 5.99 -15.76
C TYR A 96 3.12 6.61 -15.62
N ASP A 97 4.18 5.81 -15.78
CA ASP A 97 5.56 6.27 -15.92
C ASP A 97 6.38 5.26 -16.75
N SER A 98 7.68 5.50 -16.87
CA SER A 98 8.59 4.64 -17.64
C SER A 98 9.38 3.69 -16.72
N PRO A 99 9.45 2.38 -17.03
CA PRO A 99 10.34 1.48 -16.31
C PRO A 99 11.81 1.84 -16.61
N ILE A 100 12.63 1.89 -15.57
CA ILE A 100 14.06 2.20 -15.69
C ILE A 100 14.85 0.89 -15.55
N TYR A 101 15.66 0.58 -16.55
CA TYR A 101 16.66 -0.49 -16.49
C TYR A 101 18.05 0.12 -16.30
N SER A 102 18.70 -0.20 -15.19
CA SER A 102 20.08 0.18 -14.90
C SER A 102 20.82 -1.00 -14.29
N ASN A 103 22.13 -1.12 -14.57
CA ASN A 103 22.95 -2.22 -14.11
C ASN A 103 23.63 -1.92 -12.76
N ILE A 104 24.48 -0.88 -12.72
CA ILE A 104 25.31 -0.54 -11.54
C ILE A 104 24.87 0.78 -10.91
N THR A 105 24.66 1.80 -11.74
CA THR A 105 24.33 3.15 -11.26
C THR A 105 22.90 3.20 -10.75
N TYR A 106 22.70 3.76 -9.56
CA TYR A 106 21.35 4.04 -9.05
C TYR A 106 20.56 4.91 -10.04
N PRO A 107 19.23 4.70 -10.18
CA PRO A 107 18.41 5.48 -11.09
C PRO A 107 18.15 6.92 -10.59
N PHE A 108 18.79 7.34 -9.49
CA PHE A 108 18.68 8.65 -8.88
C PHE A 108 20.03 9.08 -8.25
N PRO A 109 20.22 10.37 -7.93
CA PRO A 109 21.45 10.87 -7.31
C PRO A 109 21.80 10.16 -5.98
N VAL A 110 23.05 9.74 -5.84
CA VAL A 110 23.51 8.99 -4.66
C VAL A 110 23.85 9.96 -3.53
N ASN A 111 22.88 10.23 -2.67
CA ASN A 111 23.05 11.06 -1.47
C ASN A 111 22.28 10.47 -0.27
N PRO A 112 22.73 9.33 0.30
CA PRO A 112 21.97 8.65 1.34
C PRO A 112 21.84 9.50 2.62
N PRO A 113 20.66 9.48 3.30
CA PRO A 113 19.45 8.69 3.00
C PRO A 113 18.45 9.41 2.09
N CYS A 114 18.82 10.54 1.49
CA CYS A 114 17.93 11.37 0.70
C CYS A 114 17.56 10.72 -0.64
N VAL A 115 16.32 10.97 -1.08
CA VAL A 115 15.81 10.61 -2.41
C VAL A 115 15.36 11.89 -3.16
N PRO A 116 15.13 11.83 -4.48
CA PRO A 116 14.60 12.98 -5.22
C PRO A 116 13.27 13.49 -4.64
N ALA A 117 13.05 14.81 -4.75
CA ALA A 117 11.77 15.41 -4.42
C ALA A 117 10.66 14.97 -5.39
N GLU A 118 11.01 14.85 -6.68
CA GLU A 118 10.18 14.19 -7.70
C GLU A 118 10.29 12.67 -7.53
N ASN A 119 9.40 12.12 -6.72
CA ASN A 119 9.33 10.70 -6.41
C ASN A 119 7.93 10.17 -6.80
N PRO A 120 7.79 9.53 -7.99
CA PRO A 120 6.51 9.03 -8.48
C PRO A 120 5.74 8.25 -7.41
N THR A 121 4.51 8.69 -7.14
CA THR A 121 3.67 8.21 -6.05
C THR A 121 2.37 7.66 -6.60
N GLY A 122 2.14 6.35 -6.41
CA GLY A 122 0.90 5.68 -6.75
C GLY A 122 -0.07 5.62 -5.58
N CYS A 123 -1.25 6.21 -5.73
CA CYS A 123 -2.33 6.20 -4.75
C CYS A 123 -3.34 5.10 -5.11
N TYR A 124 -3.37 4.02 -4.34
CA TYR A 124 -4.29 2.90 -4.49
C TYR A 124 -5.39 2.97 -3.43
N SER A 125 -6.66 2.88 -3.84
CA SER A 125 -7.80 2.79 -2.92
C SER A 125 -8.76 1.67 -3.33
N LEU A 126 -9.41 1.06 -2.33
CA LEU A 126 -10.39 0.00 -2.51
C LEU A 126 -11.51 0.16 -1.47
N THR A 127 -12.74 0.20 -1.95
CA THR A 127 -13.93 0.00 -1.10
C THR A 127 -14.29 -1.48 -1.08
N PHE A 128 -14.41 -2.06 0.11
CA PHE A 128 -14.82 -3.46 0.28
C PHE A 128 -15.72 -3.61 1.50
N CYS A 129 -16.59 -4.62 1.50
CA CYS A 129 -17.44 -4.94 2.65
C CYS A 129 -16.75 -5.97 3.53
N MET A 130 -16.91 -5.85 4.84
CA MET A 130 -16.47 -6.84 5.84
C MET A 130 -17.70 -7.46 6.50
N ASP A 131 -17.67 -8.77 6.76
CA ASP A 131 -18.74 -9.45 7.48
C ASP A 131 -18.69 -9.08 8.96
N ASP A 132 -19.83 -8.86 9.60
CA ASP A 132 -19.92 -8.41 11.00
C ASP A 132 -19.23 -9.37 11.98
N ASP A 133 -19.24 -10.67 11.67
CA ASP A 133 -18.57 -11.72 12.46
C ASP A 133 -17.06 -11.43 12.59
N TRP A 134 -16.40 -10.86 11.58
CA TRP A 134 -14.98 -10.53 11.62
C TRP A 134 -14.65 -9.34 12.54
N LEU A 135 -15.64 -8.50 12.86
CA LEU A 135 -15.46 -7.37 13.78
C LEU A 135 -15.54 -7.80 15.24
N THR A 136 -16.18 -8.95 15.50
CA THR A 136 -16.47 -9.45 16.84
C THR A 136 -15.64 -10.68 17.21
N GLU A 137 -15.25 -11.49 16.24
CA GLU A 137 -14.49 -12.73 16.42
C GLU A 137 -13.13 -12.67 15.69
N GLY A 138 -12.04 -12.90 16.44
CA GLY A 138 -10.65 -12.95 15.94
C GLY A 138 -10.16 -14.34 15.56
#